data_AF-A0A2D4TR23-F1
#
_entry.id   AF-A0A2D4TR23-F1
#
_cell.length_a   1.000
_cell.length_b   1.000
_cell.length_c   1.000
_cell.angle_alpha   90.00
_cell.angle_beta   90.00
_cell.angle_gamma   90.00
#
_symmetry.space_group_name_H-M   'P 1'
#
loop_
_entity.id
_entity.type
_entity.pdbx_description
1 polymer ?
#
loop_
_entity_poly.entity_id
_entity_poly.type
_entity_poly.pdbx_seq_one_letter_code
_entity_poly.pdbx_strand_id
1 'polypeptide(L)'
;MGVLVITAGVDVQADRLEALVVGHGKADELWFLDHRIFYGSPASDDLWQELADYLLEPWRLPNGKDLKIAQTLVDSGYETQKVYQFVKRMAPYRVNASKGIGGTRRPAVGRPSKSNSARVSVFPIGTITLKDVVFSRLKVAEPGPAYWHIPETMDAEWCYQLTSEKAVKRWSRGIPRTEYIKLRPRNEALDLSVLSLASFAMLNVNTEKVASRLEDVRKPEVEMKQPFPFRIKNKKPSWVKRHK
;
A
#
# COMPACT_ATOMS: atom_id res chain seq x y z
N MET A 1 5.87 0.38 -17.90
CA MET A 1 6.43 1.00 -16.67
C MET A 1 6.11 0.06 -15.51
N GLY A 2 6.63 0.30 -14.29
CA GLY A 2 6.48 -0.69 -13.21
C GLY A 2 6.21 -0.05 -11.85
N VAL A 3 6.00 -0.91 -10.86
CA VAL A 3 5.69 -0.54 -9.47
C VAL A 3 6.76 0.38 -8.87
N LEU A 4 6.31 1.45 -8.22
CA LEU A 4 7.15 2.45 -7.54
C LEU A 4 7.00 2.37 -6.02
N VAL A 5 5.79 2.09 -5.54
CA VAL A 5 5.43 2.04 -4.12
C VAL A 5 4.50 0.86 -3.91
N ILE A 6 4.68 0.12 -2.81
CA ILE A 6 3.79 -0.96 -2.42
C ILE A 6 3.00 -0.54 -1.19
N THR A 7 1.71 -0.82 -1.15
CA THR A 7 0.84 -0.63 0.02
C THR A 7 -0.01 -1.85 0.24
N ALA A 8 -0.59 -1.99 1.44
CA ALA A 8 -1.52 -3.06 1.74
C ALA A 8 -2.78 -2.58 2.46
N GLY A 9 -3.90 -3.26 2.21
CA GLY A 9 -5.09 -3.20 3.03
C GLY A 9 -5.30 -4.54 3.74
N VAL A 10 -5.72 -4.51 5.01
CA VAL A 10 -6.05 -5.71 5.77
C VAL A 10 -7.47 -5.58 6.30
N ASP A 11 -8.30 -6.58 6.02
CA ASP A 11 -9.64 -6.72 6.53
C ASP A 11 -9.73 -7.85 7.56
N VAL A 12 -10.56 -7.66 8.58
CA VAL A 12 -10.68 -8.55 9.73
C VAL A 12 -12.06 -9.15 9.73
N GLN A 13 -12.14 -10.48 9.61
CA GLN A 13 -13.38 -11.24 9.56
C GLN A 13 -13.46 -12.19 10.75
N ALA A 14 -14.63 -12.77 11.03
CA ALA A 14 -14.84 -13.60 12.22
C ALA A 14 -13.91 -14.83 12.31
N ASP A 15 -13.45 -15.33 11.17
CA ASP A 15 -12.72 -16.60 11.03
C ASP A 15 -11.38 -16.46 10.28
N ARG A 16 -10.95 -15.23 9.96
CA ARG A 16 -9.73 -14.97 9.19
C ARG A 16 -9.29 -13.51 9.18
N LEU A 17 -8.07 -13.29 8.74
CA LEU A 17 -7.57 -12.01 8.26
C LEU A 17 -7.34 -12.10 6.75
N GLU A 18 -7.70 -11.07 6.00
CA GLU A 18 -7.39 -10.98 4.58
C GLU A 18 -6.49 -9.77 4.32
N ALA A 19 -5.38 -9.97 3.62
CA ALA A 19 -4.46 -8.92 3.24
C ALA A 19 -4.36 -8.82 1.71
N LEU A 20 -4.55 -7.61 1.18
CA LEU A 20 -4.35 -7.31 -0.23
C LEU A 20 -3.15 -6.39 -0.36
N VAL A 21 -2.17 -6.81 -1.15
CA VAL A 21 -0.98 -6.01 -1.46
C VAL A 21 -1.06 -5.51 -2.89
N VAL A 22 -0.86 -4.21 -3.06
CA VAL A 22 -0.93 -3.52 -4.35
C VAL A 22 0.31 -2.68 -4.60
N GLY A 23 0.73 -2.65 -5.86
CA GLY A 23 1.80 -1.79 -6.36
C GLY A 23 1.24 -0.58 -7.09
N HIS A 24 1.77 0.60 -6.80
CA HIS A 24 1.40 1.87 -7.43
C HIS A 24 2.48 2.34 -8.37
N GLY A 25 2.09 2.70 -9.59
CA GLY A 25 2.94 3.28 -10.62
C GLY A 25 2.77 4.78 -10.76
N LYS A 26 3.20 5.31 -11.92
CA LYS A 26 2.93 6.70 -12.29
C LYS A 26 1.45 6.85 -12.70
N ALA A 27 0.91 8.06 -12.60
CA ALA A 27 -0.40 8.41 -13.12
C ALA A 27 -1.53 7.45 -12.69
N ASP A 28 -1.50 7.01 -11.43
CA ASP A 28 -2.47 6.10 -10.80
C ASP A 28 -2.61 4.71 -11.46
N GLU A 29 -1.64 4.28 -12.27
CA GLU A 29 -1.58 2.89 -12.73
C GLU A 29 -1.29 1.97 -11.53
N LEU A 30 -2.01 0.85 -11.42
CA LEU A 30 -2.00 -0.01 -10.23
C LEU A 30 -1.86 -1.48 -10.62
N TRP A 31 -1.11 -2.24 -9.83
CA TRP A 31 -0.95 -3.69 -9.94
C TRP A 31 -1.43 -4.37 -8.68
N PHE A 32 -2.34 -5.34 -8.82
CA PHE A 32 -2.61 -6.28 -7.74
C PHE A 32 -1.46 -7.28 -7.66
N LEU A 33 -0.83 -7.40 -6.50
CA LEU A 33 0.39 -8.19 -6.34
C LEU A 33 0.13 -9.51 -5.63
N ASP A 34 -0.59 -9.48 -4.51
CA ASP A 34 -0.97 -10.68 -3.77
C ASP A 34 -2.23 -10.42 -2.95
N HIS A 35 -3.05 -11.46 -2.80
CA HIS A 35 -4.21 -11.49 -1.91
C HIS A 35 -4.05 -12.73 -1.04
N ARG A 36 -3.74 -12.50 0.23
CA ARG A 36 -3.47 -13.56 1.19
C ARG A 36 -4.59 -13.65 2.21
N ILE A 37 -5.05 -14.88 2.45
CA ILE A 37 -6.01 -15.19 3.50
C ILE A 37 -5.28 -15.98 4.59
N PHE A 38 -5.39 -15.51 5.82
CA PHE A 38 -4.89 -16.17 7.04
C PHE A 38 -6.10 -16.71 7.79
N TYR A 39 -6.31 -18.02 7.77
CA TYR A 39 -7.45 -18.65 8.44
C TYR A 39 -7.16 -18.85 9.93
N GLY A 40 -8.13 -18.47 10.77
CA GLY A 40 -8.03 -18.59 12.21
C GLY A 40 -8.87 -17.55 12.93
N SER A 41 -9.07 -17.73 14.23
CA SER A 41 -9.78 -16.72 15.03
C SER A 41 -8.92 -15.46 15.18
N PRO A 42 -9.43 -14.25 14.88
CA PRO A 42 -8.72 -13.01 15.18
C PRO A 42 -8.54 -12.72 16.68
N ALA A 43 -9.10 -13.55 17.56
CA ALA A 43 -8.77 -13.53 18.98
C ALA A 43 -7.39 -14.16 19.28
N SER A 44 -6.87 -15.01 18.37
CA SER A 44 -5.58 -15.68 18.50
C SER A 44 -4.43 -14.76 18.15
N ASP A 45 -3.40 -14.69 19.00
CA ASP A 45 -2.21 -13.88 18.76
C ASP A 45 -1.31 -14.45 17.65
N ASP A 46 -1.34 -15.77 17.43
CA ASP A 46 -0.55 -16.44 16.39
C ASP A 46 -0.97 -15.96 14.99
N LEU A 47 -2.28 -15.79 14.77
CA LEU A 47 -2.82 -15.29 13.51
C LEU A 47 -2.31 -13.88 13.18
N TRP A 48 -2.20 -13.02 14.19
CA TRP A 48 -1.65 -11.67 14.05
C TRP A 48 -0.13 -11.69 13.87
N GLN A 49 0.56 -12.71 14.38
CA GLN A 49 1.99 -12.87 14.15
C GLN A 49 2.27 -13.29 12.71
N GLU A 50 1.51 -14.24 12.16
CA GLU A 50 1.61 -14.63 10.75
C GLU A 50 1.37 -13.43 9.81
N LEU A 51 0.36 -12.61 10.09
CA LEU A 51 0.13 -11.37 9.35
C LEU A 51 1.30 -10.40 9.50
N ALA A 52 1.88 -10.25 10.70
CA ALA A 52 3.03 -9.38 10.90
C ALA A 52 4.21 -9.82 10.03
N ASP A 53 4.53 -11.11 10.05
CA ASP A 53 5.65 -11.68 9.32
C ASP A 53 5.47 -11.49 7.80
N TYR A 54 4.25 -11.72 7.30
CA TYR A 54 3.89 -11.45 5.92
C TYR A 54 4.06 -9.97 5.52
N LEU A 55 3.58 -9.03 6.36
CA LEU A 55 3.69 -7.60 6.05
C LEU A 55 5.14 -7.09 6.07
N LEU A 56 6.03 -7.77 6.81
CA LEU A 56 7.44 -7.43 6.92
C LEU A 56 8.32 -8.12 5.86
N GLU A 57 7.77 -9.08 5.11
CA GLU A 57 8.47 -9.79 4.06
C GLU A 57 8.92 -8.82 2.94
N PRO A 58 10.22 -8.82 2.57
CA PRO A 58 10.71 -7.98 1.49
C PRO A 58 10.24 -8.48 0.12
N TRP A 59 9.70 -7.58 -0.69
CA TRP A 59 9.27 -7.81 -2.06
C TRP A 59 10.46 -7.71 -3.01
N ARG A 60 11.00 -8.87 -3.39
CA ARG A 60 12.19 -8.94 -4.25
C ARG A 60 11.88 -8.50 -5.66
N LEU A 61 12.62 -7.49 -6.13
CA LEU A 61 12.57 -7.05 -7.52
C LEU A 61 13.71 -7.67 -8.34
N PRO A 62 13.52 -7.93 -9.65
CA PRO A 62 14.59 -8.44 -10.52
C PRO A 62 15.86 -7.59 -10.57
N ASN A 63 15.75 -6.31 -10.21
CA ASN A 63 16.87 -5.36 -10.17
C ASN A 63 17.63 -5.35 -8.84
N GLY A 64 17.35 -6.28 -7.92
CA GLY A 64 18.04 -6.43 -6.63
C GLY A 64 17.69 -5.38 -5.57
N LYS A 65 16.76 -4.45 -5.86
CA LYS A 65 16.27 -3.48 -4.87
C LYS A 65 14.94 -3.97 -4.30
N ASP A 66 15.02 -4.66 -3.17
CA ASP A 66 13.83 -5.13 -2.47
C ASP A 66 12.94 -3.95 -2.07
N LEU A 67 11.64 -4.08 -2.34
CA LEU A 67 10.62 -3.16 -1.85
C LEU A 67 10.05 -3.67 -0.54
N LYS A 68 9.57 -2.74 0.29
CA LYS A 68 8.78 -3.05 1.47
C LYS A 68 7.40 -2.42 1.30
N ILE A 69 6.42 -2.97 2.01
CA ILE A 69 5.12 -2.34 2.12
C ILE A 69 5.30 -1.00 2.84
N ALA A 70 5.02 0.10 2.14
CA ALA A 70 5.30 1.45 2.61
C ALA A 70 4.21 1.98 3.56
N GLN A 71 3.00 1.46 3.45
CA GLN A 71 1.86 1.81 4.29
C GLN A 71 0.85 0.66 4.30
N THR A 72 0.31 0.37 5.48
CA THR A 72 -0.81 -0.57 5.64
C THR A 72 -1.91 0.04 6.48
N LEU A 73 -3.16 -0.14 6.04
CA LEU A 73 -4.33 0.07 6.87
C LEU A 73 -4.98 -1.25 7.24
N VAL A 74 -5.35 -1.39 8.51
CA VAL A 74 -6.10 -2.53 9.04
C VAL A 74 -7.48 -2.04 9.45
N ASP A 75 -8.56 -2.62 8.90
CA ASP A 75 -9.91 -2.22 9.29
C ASP A 75 -10.20 -2.64 10.73
N SER A 76 -10.67 -1.67 11.54
CA SER A 76 -11.00 -1.91 12.93
C SER A 76 -12.49 -2.18 13.16
N GLY A 77 -13.23 -2.54 12.11
CA GLY A 77 -14.66 -2.83 12.16
C GLY A 77 -15.01 -4.07 12.99
N TYR A 78 -14.10 -5.05 13.04
CA TYR A 78 -14.20 -6.27 13.84
C TYR A 78 -12.97 -6.42 14.76
N GLU A 79 -13.15 -7.07 15.92
CA GLU A 79 -12.08 -7.30 16.92
C GLU A 79 -11.20 -6.07 17.22
N THR A 80 -11.86 -4.92 17.40
CA THR A 80 -11.22 -3.58 17.47
C THR A 80 -10.05 -3.52 18.47
N GLN A 81 -10.15 -4.19 19.63
CA GLN A 81 -9.06 -4.18 20.63
C GLN A 81 -7.82 -4.94 20.14
N LYS A 82 -8.00 -6.09 19.48
CA LYS A 82 -6.89 -6.85 18.88
C LYS A 82 -6.23 -6.08 17.75
N VAL A 83 -7.04 -5.45 16.88
CA VAL A 83 -6.53 -4.53 15.84
C VAL A 83 -5.68 -3.43 16.48
N TYR A 84 -6.16 -2.78 17.54
CA TYR A 84 -5.42 -1.71 18.19
C TYR A 84 -4.10 -2.18 18.83
N GLN A 85 -4.09 -3.36 19.47
CA GLN A 85 -2.86 -3.95 20.00
C GLN A 85 -1.86 -4.24 18.87
N PHE A 86 -2.32 -4.85 17.78
CA PHE A 86 -1.50 -5.17 16.61
C PHE A 86 -0.88 -3.93 15.98
N VAL A 87 -1.70 -2.93 15.61
CA VAL A 87 -1.17 -1.73 14.94
C VAL A 87 -0.31 -0.88 15.88
N LYS A 88 -0.51 -0.94 17.20
CA LYS A 88 0.38 -0.29 18.17
C LYS A 88 1.78 -0.91 18.13
N ARG A 89 1.86 -2.23 18.08
CA ARG A 89 3.12 -2.98 17.93
C ARG A 89 3.78 -2.70 16.57
N MET A 90 2.97 -2.63 15.51
CA MET A 90 3.43 -2.49 14.12
C MET A 90 3.59 -1.04 13.64
N ALA A 91 3.37 -0.05 14.52
CA ALA A 91 3.48 1.37 14.19
C ALA A 91 4.84 1.79 13.57
N PRO A 92 6.00 1.26 13.99
CA PRO A 92 7.29 1.56 13.34
C PRO A 92 7.33 1.19 11.84
N TYR A 93 6.49 0.23 11.43
CA TYR A 93 6.36 -0.25 10.06
C TYR A 93 5.19 0.39 9.31
N ARG A 94 4.65 1.49 9.85
CA ARG A 94 3.56 2.28 9.25
C ARG A 94 2.26 1.50 9.03
N VAL A 95 2.01 0.50 9.86
CA VAL A 95 0.72 -0.18 9.97
C VAL A 95 -0.19 0.63 10.89
N ASN A 96 -1.36 1.02 10.40
CA ASN A 96 -2.31 1.87 11.13
C ASN A 96 -3.73 1.31 11.08
N ALA A 97 -4.56 1.67 12.06
CA ALA A 97 -5.97 1.27 12.04
C ALA A 97 -6.80 2.24 11.20
N SER A 98 -7.81 1.73 10.51
CA SER A 98 -8.82 2.51 9.79
C SER A 98 -10.22 2.27 10.33
N LYS A 99 -11.12 3.20 10.02
CA LYS A 99 -12.55 3.01 10.18
C LYS A 99 -13.29 3.63 9.00
N GLY A 100 -14.12 2.83 8.33
CA GLY A 100 -15.00 3.33 7.28
C GLY A 100 -15.97 4.40 7.80
N ILE A 101 -16.07 5.51 7.08
CA ILE A 101 -17.06 6.55 7.30
C ILE A 101 -17.96 6.71 6.07
N GLY A 102 -19.27 6.61 6.30
CA GLY A 102 -20.26 6.86 5.27
C GLY A 102 -20.47 8.35 4.98
N GLY A 103 -21.27 8.60 3.93
CA GLY A 103 -21.68 9.94 3.51
C GLY A 103 -20.89 10.47 2.32
N THR A 104 -21.56 11.29 1.52
CA THR A 104 -21.00 11.91 0.31
C THR A 104 -20.02 13.03 0.64
N ARG A 105 -19.07 13.30 -0.26
CA ARG A 105 -18.07 14.39 -0.15
C ARG A 105 -17.12 14.29 1.05
N ARG A 106 -16.89 13.07 1.55
CA ARG A 106 -15.82 12.82 2.52
C ARG A 106 -14.48 12.72 1.78
N PRO A 107 -13.36 13.19 2.37
CA PRO A 107 -12.05 12.91 1.79
C PRO A 107 -11.80 11.40 1.78
N ALA A 108 -10.94 10.92 0.88
CA ALA A 108 -10.53 9.51 0.85
C ALA A 108 -9.97 9.06 2.21
N VAL A 109 -9.14 9.90 2.83
CA VAL A 109 -8.63 9.70 4.19
C VAL A 109 -8.79 11.00 4.97
N GLY A 110 -9.42 10.93 6.13
CA GLY A 110 -9.54 12.06 7.05
C GLY A 110 -8.43 12.09 8.10
N ARG A 111 -8.46 13.12 8.96
CA ARG A 111 -7.49 13.28 10.04
C ARG A 111 -7.63 12.13 11.06
N PRO A 112 -6.51 11.55 11.53
CA PRO A 112 -6.58 10.48 12.51
C PRO A 112 -7.08 10.98 13.85
N SER A 113 -7.77 10.11 14.59
CA SER A 113 -8.13 10.32 15.98
C SER A 113 -7.38 9.33 16.87
N LYS A 114 -6.93 9.79 18.04
CA LYS A 114 -6.38 8.96 19.12
C LYS A 114 -7.32 8.86 20.33
N SER A 115 -8.59 9.22 20.12
CA SER A 115 -9.64 9.17 21.13
C SER A 115 -10.17 7.74 21.29
N ASN A 116 -9.28 6.84 21.68
CA ASN A 116 -9.56 5.45 22.05
C ASN A 116 -8.69 5.05 23.24
N SER A 117 -9.10 3.99 23.94
CA SER A 117 -8.42 3.48 25.14
C SER A 117 -6.94 3.12 24.88
N ALA A 118 -6.63 2.63 23.68
CA ALA A 118 -5.29 2.21 23.29
C ALA A 118 -4.35 3.38 22.89
N ARG A 119 -4.88 4.60 22.74
CA ARG A 119 -4.18 5.81 22.24
C ARG A 119 -3.55 5.64 20.86
N VAL A 120 -4.13 4.78 20.03
CA VAL A 120 -3.67 4.46 18.67
C VAL A 120 -4.30 5.43 17.66
N SER A 121 -3.56 5.76 16.59
CA SER A 121 -4.13 6.54 15.47
C SER A 121 -5.12 5.70 14.68
N VAL A 122 -6.39 6.13 14.63
CA VAL A 122 -7.43 5.54 13.78
C VAL A 122 -7.80 6.52 12.68
N PHE A 123 -7.65 6.10 11.43
CA PHE A 123 -7.90 6.94 10.26
C PHE A 123 -9.32 6.73 9.72
N PRO A 124 -10.15 7.79 9.65
CA PRO A 124 -11.46 7.69 9.03
C PRO A 124 -11.33 7.65 7.51
N ILE A 125 -11.95 6.65 6.87
CA ILE A 125 -11.83 6.38 5.44
C ILE A 125 -13.16 6.65 4.73
N GLY A 126 -13.15 7.54 3.73
CA GLY A 126 -14.33 7.87 2.93
C GLY A 126 -14.66 6.77 1.94
N THR A 127 -15.48 5.80 2.35
CA THR A 127 -15.75 4.58 1.56
C THR A 127 -16.41 4.88 0.22
N ILE A 128 -17.39 5.78 0.18
CA ILE A 128 -18.07 6.19 -1.06
C ILE A 128 -17.07 6.81 -2.05
N THR A 129 -16.26 7.76 -1.59
CA THR A 129 -15.27 8.45 -2.41
C THR A 129 -14.26 7.48 -3.02
N LEU A 130 -13.81 6.50 -2.25
CA LEU A 130 -12.86 5.50 -2.74
C LEU A 130 -13.53 4.48 -3.68
N LYS A 131 -14.78 4.08 -3.40
CA LYS A 131 -15.56 3.23 -4.32
C LYS A 131 -15.77 3.94 -5.67
N ASP A 132 -16.05 5.24 -5.67
CA ASP A 132 -16.13 6.03 -6.90
C ASP A 132 -14.82 5.96 -7.70
N VAL A 133 -13.66 5.99 -7.04
CA VAL A 133 -12.35 5.79 -7.68
C VAL A 133 -12.24 4.37 -8.24
N VAL A 134 -12.48 3.33 -7.43
CA VAL A 134 -12.42 1.92 -7.86
C VAL A 134 -13.25 1.71 -9.14
N PHE A 135 -14.54 2.06 -9.11
CA PHE A 135 -15.44 1.86 -10.23
C PHE A 135 -15.13 2.77 -11.43
N SER A 136 -14.44 3.88 -11.24
CA SER A 136 -13.92 4.70 -12.33
C SER A 136 -12.72 4.03 -13.01
N ARG A 137 -11.79 3.49 -12.21
CA ARG A 137 -10.57 2.81 -12.69
C ARG A 137 -10.89 1.51 -13.43
N LEU A 138 -11.87 0.74 -12.95
CA LEU A 138 -12.33 -0.49 -13.62
C LEU A 138 -12.95 -0.28 -15.02
N LYS A 139 -13.23 0.96 -15.43
CA LYS A 139 -13.70 1.29 -16.79
C LYS A 139 -12.56 1.50 -17.78
N VAL A 140 -11.31 1.62 -17.30
CA VAL A 140 -10.13 1.77 -18.14
C VAL A 140 -9.76 0.39 -18.69
N ALA A 141 -9.93 0.19 -19.99
CA ALA A 141 -9.78 -1.12 -20.62
C ALA A 141 -8.35 -1.44 -21.07
N GLU A 142 -7.53 -0.41 -21.30
CA GLU A 142 -6.20 -0.54 -21.89
C GLU A 142 -5.10 -0.15 -20.90
N PRO A 143 -3.96 -0.86 -20.87
CA PRO A 143 -2.79 -0.51 -20.06
C PRO A 143 -2.35 0.95 -20.26
N GLY A 144 -2.09 1.64 -19.14
CA GLY A 144 -1.74 3.06 -19.15
C GLY A 144 -2.20 3.80 -17.89
N PRO A 145 -2.30 5.14 -17.94
CA PRO A 145 -2.76 5.94 -16.81
C PRO A 145 -4.07 5.40 -16.24
N ALA A 146 -4.12 5.26 -14.92
CA ALA A 146 -5.29 4.78 -14.20
C ALA A 146 -5.73 3.32 -14.49
N TYR A 147 -4.97 2.54 -15.26
CA TYR A 147 -5.28 1.14 -15.52
C TYR A 147 -4.94 0.25 -14.32
N TRP A 148 -5.76 -0.79 -14.13
CA TRP A 148 -5.61 -1.77 -13.05
C TRP A 148 -5.19 -3.11 -13.62
N HIS A 149 -3.95 -3.50 -13.35
CA HIS A 149 -3.39 -4.79 -13.73
C HIS A 149 -3.83 -5.86 -12.72
N ILE A 150 -4.77 -6.70 -13.13
CA ILE A 150 -5.25 -7.85 -12.36
C ILE A 150 -4.51 -9.10 -12.87
N PRO A 151 -3.70 -9.78 -12.03
CA PRO A 151 -2.97 -10.97 -12.45
C PRO A 151 -3.92 -12.17 -12.55
N GLU A 152 -3.52 -13.18 -13.33
CA GLU A 152 -4.30 -14.42 -13.51
C GLU A 152 -4.54 -15.21 -12.21
N THR A 153 -3.74 -14.96 -11.18
CA THR A 153 -3.92 -15.54 -9.83
C THR A 153 -5.18 -15.02 -9.13
N MET A 154 -5.71 -13.87 -9.55
CA MET A 154 -7.00 -13.35 -9.09
C MET A 154 -8.10 -13.89 -10.00
N ASP A 155 -8.79 -14.92 -9.54
CA ASP A 155 -9.77 -15.62 -10.35
C ASP A 155 -11.05 -14.80 -10.64
N ALA A 156 -11.96 -15.42 -11.38
CA ALA A 156 -13.24 -14.80 -11.73
C ALA A 156 -14.08 -14.47 -10.49
N GLU A 157 -14.04 -15.27 -9.42
CA GLU A 157 -14.79 -15.01 -8.20
C GLU A 157 -14.24 -13.79 -7.46
N TRP A 158 -12.93 -13.63 -7.40
CA TRP A 158 -12.29 -12.41 -6.89
C TRP A 158 -12.75 -11.18 -7.68
N CYS A 159 -12.80 -11.27 -9.02
CA CYS A 159 -13.28 -10.19 -9.87
C CYS A 159 -14.78 -9.88 -9.66
N TYR A 160 -15.61 -10.90 -9.40
CA TYR A 160 -17.02 -10.71 -9.04
C TYR A 160 -17.18 -10.06 -7.66
N GLN A 161 -16.29 -10.35 -6.72
CA GLN A 161 -16.27 -9.67 -5.43
C GLN A 161 -15.82 -8.20 -5.56
N LEU A 162 -14.84 -7.93 -6.43
CA LEU A 162 -14.39 -6.57 -6.72
C LEU A 162 -15.50 -5.70 -7.32
N THR A 163 -16.43 -6.31 -8.05
CA THR A 163 -17.59 -5.65 -8.69
C THR A 163 -18.91 -5.95 -7.97
N SER A 164 -18.86 -6.38 -6.71
CA SER A 164 -20.00 -6.85 -5.92
C SER A 164 -21.01 -5.78 -5.53
N GLU A 165 -20.76 -4.50 -5.83
CA GLU A 165 -21.64 -3.39 -5.50
C GLU A 165 -22.00 -2.54 -6.71
N LYS A 166 -23.14 -1.86 -6.63
CA LYS A 166 -23.58 -0.90 -7.63
C LYS A 166 -23.96 0.43 -7.01
N ALA A 167 -23.48 1.52 -7.62
CA ALA A 167 -23.90 2.87 -7.27
C ALA A 167 -25.36 3.10 -7.70
N VAL A 168 -26.20 3.51 -6.76
CA VAL A 168 -27.58 3.92 -6.98
C VAL A 168 -27.82 5.32 -6.43
N LYS A 169 -28.61 6.13 -7.13
CA LYS A 169 -29.04 7.45 -6.65
C LYS A 169 -30.29 7.26 -5.81
N ARG A 170 -30.23 7.60 -4.52
CA ARG A 170 -31.40 7.70 -3.64
C ARG A 170 -31.65 9.14 -3.25
N TRP A 171 -32.91 9.52 -3.18
CA TRP A 171 -33.31 10.84 -2.73
C TRP A 171 -33.63 10.79 -1.24
N SER A 172 -33.01 11.66 -0.46
CA SER A 172 -33.32 11.81 0.96
C SER A 172 -33.53 13.29 1.24
N ARG A 173 -34.74 13.65 1.69
CA ARG A 173 -35.15 15.04 1.93
C ARG A 173 -34.88 15.98 0.74
N GLY A 174 -35.19 15.52 -0.47
CA GLY A 174 -34.97 16.30 -1.70
C GLY A 174 -33.52 16.43 -2.17
N ILE A 175 -32.55 15.81 -1.48
CA ILE A 175 -31.14 15.82 -1.86
C ILE A 175 -30.79 14.44 -2.45
N PRO A 176 -30.24 14.37 -3.69
CA PRO A 176 -29.75 13.12 -4.25
C PRO A 176 -28.48 12.70 -3.51
N ARG A 177 -28.44 11.44 -3.08
CA ARG A 177 -27.30 10.78 -2.45
C ARG A 177 -26.93 9.54 -3.26
N THR A 178 -25.64 9.37 -3.51
CA THR A 178 -25.12 8.12 -4.04
C THR A 178 -24.99 7.14 -2.88
N GLU A 179 -25.60 5.98 -3.03
CA GLU A 179 -25.45 4.84 -2.13
C GLU A 179 -24.94 3.65 -2.94
N TYR A 180 -24.08 2.84 -2.34
CA TYR A 180 -23.64 1.58 -2.93
C TYR A 180 -24.46 0.44 -2.35
N ILE A 181 -25.14 -0.31 -3.22
CA ILE A 181 -25.91 -1.48 -2.82
C ILE A 181 -25.13 -2.75 -3.13
N LYS A 182 -25.13 -3.69 -2.17
CA LYS A 182 -24.51 -5.00 -2.32
C LYS A 182 -25.34 -5.86 -3.25
N LEU A 183 -24.71 -6.41 -4.29
CA LEU A 183 -25.31 -7.33 -5.26
C LEU A 183 -25.01 -8.78 -4.94
N ARG A 184 -23.93 -9.04 -4.20
CA ARG A 184 -23.45 -10.40 -3.85
C ARG A 184 -23.23 -10.52 -2.34
N PRO A 185 -23.29 -11.73 -1.76
CA PRO A 185 -22.99 -11.93 -0.35
C PRO A 185 -21.56 -11.58 0.04
N ARG A 186 -20.60 -11.83 -0.86
CA ARG A 186 -19.16 -11.58 -0.67
C ARG A 186 -18.71 -10.33 -1.44
N ASN A 187 -17.86 -9.51 -0.81
CA ASN A 187 -17.37 -8.23 -1.32
C ASN A 187 -15.97 -7.87 -0.80
N GLU A 188 -15.26 -8.82 -0.21
CA GLU A 188 -13.99 -8.61 0.48
C GLU A 188 -12.93 -8.01 -0.47
N ALA A 189 -12.87 -8.47 -1.73
CA ALA A 189 -11.98 -7.90 -2.74
C ALA A 189 -12.22 -6.40 -3.01
N LEU A 190 -13.48 -5.94 -2.99
CA LEU A 190 -13.81 -4.52 -3.16
C LEU A 190 -13.38 -3.70 -1.94
N ASP A 191 -13.71 -4.18 -0.74
CA ASP A 191 -13.39 -3.46 0.49
C ASP A 191 -11.87 -3.40 0.74
N LEU A 192 -11.13 -4.49 0.45
CA LEU A 192 -9.67 -4.52 0.47
C LEU A 192 -9.05 -3.57 -0.57
N SER A 193 -9.63 -3.48 -1.77
CA SER A 193 -9.17 -2.54 -2.80
C SER A 193 -9.37 -1.08 -2.39
N VAL A 194 -10.52 -0.77 -1.78
CA VAL A 194 -10.81 0.54 -1.17
C VAL A 194 -9.79 0.87 -0.09
N LEU A 195 -9.50 -0.10 0.78
CA LEU A 195 -8.57 0.08 1.90
C LEU A 195 -7.12 0.23 1.45
N SER A 196 -6.73 -0.49 0.40
CA SER A 196 -5.40 -0.38 -0.22
C SER A 196 -5.20 0.99 -0.88
N LEU A 197 -6.21 1.50 -1.60
CA LEU A 197 -6.20 2.87 -2.14
C LEU A 197 -6.13 3.93 -1.03
N ALA A 198 -6.85 3.72 0.07
CA ALA A 198 -6.76 4.61 1.23
C ALA A 198 -5.34 4.64 1.80
N SER A 199 -4.69 3.47 1.91
CA SER A 199 -3.31 3.36 2.37
C SER A 199 -2.35 4.13 1.47
N PHE A 200 -2.55 4.09 0.16
CA PHE A 200 -1.76 4.91 -0.76
C PHE A 200 -2.02 6.41 -0.61
N ALA A 201 -3.28 6.82 -0.52
CA ALA A 201 -3.66 8.22 -0.33
C ALA A 201 -3.04 8.84 0.95
N MET A 202 -2.84 8.04 2.00
CA MET A 202 -2.16 8.47 3.23
C MET A 202 -0.70 8.86 3.03
N LEU A 203 0.00 8.20 2.10
CA LEU A 203 1.41 8.47 1.86
C LEU A 203 1.64 9.87 1.28
N ASN A 204 0.63 10.44 0.61
CA ASN A 204 0.71 11.74 -0.08
C ASN A 204 1.98 11.85 -0.95
N VAL A 205 2.29 10.75 -1.65
CA VAL A 205 3.51 10.62 -2.46
C VAL A 205 3.26 11.19 -3.84
N ASN A 206 4.20 12.01 -4.30
CA ASN A 206 4.25 12.44 -5.70
C ASN A 206 4.95 11.36 -6.53
N THR A 207 4.17 10.58 -7.29
CA THR A 207 4.67 9.43 -8.04
C THR A 207 5.66 9.82 -9.14
N GLU A 208 5.51 11.02 -9.73
CA GLU A 208 6.41 11.54 -10.75
C GLU A 208 7.82 11.74 -10.20
N LYS A 209 7.93 12.36 -9.00
CA LYS A 209 9.21 12.55 -8.30
C LYS A 209 9.84 11.24 -7.84
N VAL A 210 9.03 10.28 -7.39
CA VAL A 210 9.55 8.96 -6.98
C VAL A 210 10.13 8.24 -8.19
N ALA A 211 9.42 8.29 -9.30
CA ALA A 211 9.88 7.64 -10.51
C ALA A 211 11.09 8.33 -11.14
N SER A 212 11.18 9.67 -11.13
CA SER A 212 12.39 10.36 -11.63
C SER A 212 13.62 9.96 -10.82
N ARG A 213 13.49 9.90 -9.49
CA ARG A 213 14.56 9.38 -8.61
C ARG A 213 14.91 7.94 -8.95
N LEU A 214 13.91 7.07 -9.10
CA LEU A 214 14.15 5.66 -9.43
C LEU A 214 14.78 5.48 -10.81
N GLU A 215 14.44 6.31 -11.80
CA GLU A 215 15.08 6.34 -13.11
C GLU A 215 16.55 6.75 -13.00
N ASP A 216 16.87 7.73 -12.17
CA ASP A 216 18.27 8.14 -11.91
C ASP A 216 19.08 7.05 -11.22
N VAL A 217 18.49 6.27 -10.30
CA VAL A 217 19.19 5.11 -9.68
C VAL A 217 19.08 3.83 -10.53
N ARG A 218 18.30 3.80 -11.61
CA ARG A 218 18.22 2.67 -12.56
C ARG A 218 19.15 2.84 -13.75
N LYS A 219 19.72 4.03 -13.96
CA LYS A 219 20.87 4.19 -14.85
C LYS A 219 21.98 3.27 -14.30
N PRO A 220 22.51 2.32 -15.09
CA PRO A 220 23.71 1.61 -14.67
C PRO A 220 24.76 2.65 -14.32
N GLU A 221 25.51 2.45 -13.24
CA GLU A 221 26.72 3.23 -13.00
C GLU A 221 27.49 3.21 -14.33
N VAL A 222 27.56 4.38 -14.96
CA VAL A 222 28.50 4.56 -16.06
C VAL A 222 29.83 4.25 -15.42
N GLU A 223 30.47 3.15 -15.83
CA GLU A 223 31.87 2.89 -15.49
C GLU A 223 32.61 4.20 -15.76
N MET A 224 32.96 4.90 -14.69
CA MET A 224 33.92 5.99 -14.79
C MET A 224 35.23 5.32 -15.16
N LYS A 225 35.47 5.12 -16.45
CA LYS A 225 36.83 4.99 -16.96
C LYS A 225 37.53 6.26 -16.51
N GLN A 226 38.33 6.17 -15.46
CA GLN A 226 39.28 7.21 -15.15
C GLN A 226 40.39 7.12 -16.20
N PRO A 227 40.70 8.18 -16.96
CA PRO A 227 42.01 8.32 -17.54
C PRO A 227 42.63 9.55 -16.90
N PHE A 228 43.28 9.37 -15.75
CA PHE A 228 44.32 10.31 -15.36
C PHE A 228 45.60 9.54 -15.06
N PRO A 229 46.71 9.86 -15.76
CA PRO A 229 47.97 9.15 -15.59
C PRO A 229 48.56 9.51 -14.23
N PHE A 230 48.78 8.50 -13.40
CA PHE A 230 49.60 8.65 -12.20
C PHE A 230 51.02 9.04 -12.62
N ARG A 231 51.37 10.33 -12.46
CA ARG A 231 52.76 10.77 -12.52
C ARG A 231 53.44 10.32 -11.22
N ILE A 232 54.18 9.22 -11.28
CA ILE A 232 54.99 8.73 -10.16
C ILE A 232 56.04 9.81 -9.82
N LYS A 233 55.85 10.52 -8.71
CA LYS A 233 56.92 11.33 -8.11
C LYS A 233 57.81 10.40 -7.30
N ASN A 234 58.97 10.05 -7.83
CA ASN A 234 60.04 9.43 -7.06
C ASN A 234 60.44 10.34 -5.89
N LYS A 235 60.04 9.99 -4.66
CA LYS A 235 60.62 10.56 -3.44
C LYS A 235 61.92 9.82 -3.15
N LYS A 236 63.06 10.53 -3.20
CA LYS A 236 64.32 10.02 -2.64
C LYS A 236 64.18 9.90 -1.11
N PRO A 237 64.66 8.82 -0.47
CA PRO A 237 64.59 8.69 0.98
C PRO A 237 65.61 9.62 1.66
N SER A 238 65.17 10.33 2.70
CA SER A 238 65.96 11.33 3.43
C SER A 238 66.45 10.79 4.78
N TRP A 239 67.52 9.98 4.82
CA TRP A 239 68.24 9.73 6.09
C TRP A 239 69.71 9.41 5.82
N VAL A 240 70.55 10.44 5.76
CA VAL A 240 71.96 10.34 6.21
C VAL A 240 72.25 11.58 7.05
N LYS A 241 72.17 11.41 8.37
CA LYS A 241 72.79 12.33 9.32
C LYS A 241 74.30 12.15 9.23
N ARG A 242 75.02 13.23 8.94
CA ARG A 242 76.47 13.36 9.18
C ARG A 242 76.71 13.38 10.69
N HIS A 243 77.62 12.53 11.18
CA HIS A 243 78.47 12.89 12.32
C HIS A 243 79.88 12.32 12.11
N LYS A 244 80.84 13.26 12.18
CA LYS A 244 82.28 13.21 12.47
C LYS A 244 83.09 12.00 12.02
#